data_AF-A0A948AZE3-F1
#
_entry.id   AF-A0A948AZE3-F1
#
_cell.length_a   1.000
_cell.length_b   1.000
_cell.length_c   1.000
_cell.angle_alpha   90.00
_cell.angle_beta   90.00
_cell.angle_gamma   90.00
#
_symmetry.space_group_name_H-M   'P 1'
#
loop_
_entity.id
_entity.type
_entity.pdbx_description
1 polymer ?
#
loop_
_entity_poly.entity_id
_entity_poly.type
_entity_poly.pdbx_seq_one_letter_code
_entity_poly.pdbx_strand_id
1 'polypeptide(L)'
;MLNQPPRGKEWVSWLAVGGWTLLIYLSIPLARTIQAWVTEHWGRIAFLYGVLAVLALGAAIAVRRLMRTREAGRGRSVAWVLGITILYAFLSWRLRSNPEEAVHFIEYGALGLLLFRAFSHRVRDPMIYLAAGWLGGLLGTVDEIIQWMTPRRVFGLRDVWLNIQAVGLIQVLLAVGLRPVFVRGDVAARSVRVVCRLGMLHLALLALCLSNTPPRVDRYARRWPALGGLRHTFSMMAEYGYRHDEPGVGSFYSRITRDELRRLDRERAAEAASRLDEFRDPERYQEFLQTWTPVTDPFVHEARVHLFRRDQHAARAWELRGDPEALYGHATVAWRENRILELFFGHTLRASQYAWDERLEERLNEYHDPGFPYTSPVSATVITRLTENQVRGLFLAGILVLALVERVAVRRRKARGE
;
A
#
# COMPACT_ATOMS: atom_id res chain seq x y z
N MET A 1 -12.07 -30.51 14.29
CA MET A 1 -11.74 -30.53 12.84
C MET A 1 -10.25 -30.37 12.55
N LEU A 2 -9.41 -29.95 13.51
CA LEU A 2 -7.96 -29.77 13.32
C LEU A 2 -7.11 -30.87 13.99
N ASN A 3 -7.75 -31.97 14.42
CA ASN A 3 -7.05 -33.08 15.10
C ASN A 3 -6.46 -34.09 14.11
N GLN A 4 -6.90 -34.02 12.86
CA GLN A 4 -6.43 -34.85 11.77
C GLN A 4 -6.12 -33.95 10.58
N PRO A 5 -5.12 -34.34 9.77
CA PRO A 5 -4.87 -33.68 8.50
C PRO A 5 -6.12 -33.70 7.60
N PRO A 6 -6.22 -32.81 6.61
CA PRO A 6 -7.33 -32.82 5.67
C PRO A 6 -7.46 -34.20 5.01
N ARG A 7 -8.66 -34.81 5.07
CA ARG A 7 -8.92 -36.14 4.48
C ARG A 7 -9.07 -36.16 2.96
N GLY A 8 -9.26 -34.99 2.34
CA GLY A 8 -9.47 -34.87 0.89
C GLY A 8 -8.16 -35.01 0.11
N LYS A 9 -8.27 -35.06 -1.23
CA LYS A 9 -7.09 -35.05 -2.10
C LYS A 9 -6.37 -33.71 -2.02
N GLU A 10 -5.04 -33.74 -2.07
CA GLU A 10 -4.20 -32.53 -1.99
C GLU A 10 -4.58 -31.49 -3.05
N TRP A 11 -4.75 -31.92 -4.31
CA TRP A 11 -5.06 -31.02 -5.43
C TRP A 11 -6.37 -30.26 -5.25
N VAL A 12 -7.36 -30.81 -4.53
CA VAL A 12 -8.62 -30.09 -4.24
C VAL A 12 -8.37 -28.89 -3.33
N SER A 13 -7.43 -29.03 -2.39
CA SER A 13 -7.08 -27.91 -1.48
C SER A 13 -6.33 -26.81 -2.24
N TRP A 14 -5.43 -27.19 -3.17
CA TRP A 14 -4.77 -26.23 -4.06
C TRP A 14 -5.71 -25.60 -5.09
N LEU A 15 -6.70 -26.34 -5.60
CA LEU A 15 -7.72 -25.78 -6.48
C LEU A 15 -8.57 -24.74 -5.74
N ALA A 16 -8.89 -24.97 -4.47
CA ALA A 16 -9.58 -23.97 -3.65
C ALA A 16 -8.72 -22.71 -3.44
N VAL A 17 -7.42 -22.85 -3.19
CA VAL A 17 -6.49 -21.70 -3.11
C VAL A 17 -6.44 -20.95 -4.44
N GLY A 18 -6.27 -21.68 -5.57
CA GLY A 18 -6.21 -21.09 -6.90
C GLY A 18 -7.51 -20.39 -7.30
N GLY A 19 -8.66 -21.02 -7.05
CA GLY A 19 -9.98 -20.46 -7.33
C GLY A 19 -10.28 -19.23 -6.47
N TRP A 20 -9.93 -19.24 -5.18
CA TRP A 20 -10.10 -18.08 -4.31
C TRP A 20 -9.16 -16.93 -4.70
N THR A 21 -7.92 -17.24 -5.04
CA THR A 21 -6.96 -16.22 -5.51
C THR A 21 -7.42 -15.61 -6.85
N LEU A 22 -7.93 -16.44 -7.75
CA LEU A 22 -8.50 -15.97 -9.01
C LEU A 22 -9.73 -15.09 -8.77
N LEU A 23 -10.59 -15.44 -7.82
CA LEU A 23 -11.74 -14.61 -7.43
C LEU A 23 -11.29 -13.21 -6.98
N ILE A 24 -10.27 -13.13 -6.10
CA ILE A 24 -9.67 -11.86 -5.66
C ILE A 24 -9.16 -11.08 -6.87
N TYR A 25 -8.37 -11.71 -7.75
CA TYR A 25 -7.76 -10.99 -8.88
C TYR A 25 -8.79 -10.52 -9.91
N LEU A 26 -9.83 -11.32 -10.16
CA LEU A 26 -10.90 -10.95 -11.09
C LEU A 26 -11.85 -9.89 -10.52
N SER A 27 -11.87 -9.68 -9.20
CA SER A 27 -12.68 -8.63 -8.59
C SER A 27 -12.05 -7.23 -8.79
N ILE A 28 -10.73 -7.14 -8.99
CA ILE A 28 -9.98 -5.87 -9.10
C ILE A 28 -10.57 -4.91 -10.15
N PRO A 29 -10.83 -5.32 -11.41
CA PRO A 29 -11.37 -4.42 -12.42
C PRO A 29 -12.83 -4.03 -12.14
N LEU A 30 -13.57 -4.90 -11.44
CA LEU A 30 -14.98 -4.72 -11.11
C LEU A 30 -15.19 -3.91 -9.81
N ALA A 31 -14.15 -3.78 -8.99
CA ALA A 31 -14.25 -3.22 -7.66
C ALA A 31 -14.86 -1.80 -7.63
N ARG A 32 -14.58 -0.97 -8.64
CA ARG A 32 -15.18 0.38 -8.74
C ARG A 32 -16.67 0.34 -9.06
N THR A 33 -17.07 -0.54 -9.97
CA THR A 33 -18.47 -0.74 -10.34
C THR A 33 -19.25 -1.26 -9.13
N ILE A 34 -18.70 -2.23 -8.41
CA ILE A 34 -19.27 -2.76 -7.17
C ILE A 34 -19.35 -1.66 -6.11
N GLN A 35 -18.29 -0.88 -5.93
CA GLN A 35 -18.26 0.23 -4.97
C GLN A 35 -19.31 1.30 -5.28
N ALA A 36 -19.42 1.72 -6.54
CA ALA A 36 -20.42 2.70 -6.97
C ALA A 36 -21.83 2.18 -6.70
N TRP A 37 -22.12 0.94 -7.11
CA TRP A 37 -23.43 0.32 -6.90
C TRP A 37 -23.80 0.19 -5.43
N VAL A 38 -22.90 -0.33 -4.58
CA VAL A 38 -23.15 -0.44 -3.13
C VAL A 38 -23.31 0.93 -2.48
N THR A 39 -22.50 1.92 -2.90
CA THR A 39 -22.57 3.28 -2.36
C THR A 39 -23.92 3.92 -2.68
N GLU A 40 -24.40 3.77 -3.90
CA GLU A 40 -25.68 4.31 -4.36
C GLU A 40 -26.87 3.69 -3.62
N HIS A 41 -26.86 2.37 -3.41
CA HIS A 41 -28.01 1.69 -2.83
C HIS A 41 -27.98 1.68 -1.30
N TRP A 42 -26.83 1.37 -0.68
CA TRP A 42 -26.72 1.03 0.75
C TRP A 42 -25.71 1.90 1.52
N GLY A 43 -25.00 2.80 0.81
CA GLY A 43 -23.92 3.61 1.38
C GLY A 43 -22.60 2.84 1.56
N ARG A 44 -21.47 3.56 1.54
CA ARG A 44 -20.13 2.95 1.63
C ARG A 44 -19.91 2.11 2.90
N ILE A 45 -20.56 2.49 4.01
CA ILE A 45 -20.40 1.80 5.30
C ILE A 45 -20.92 0.35 5.28
N ALA A 46 -21.80 0.01 4.32
CA ALA A 46 -22.34 -1.33 4.16
C ALA A 46 -21.24 -2.39 3.96
N PHE A 47 -20.13 -2.04 3.29
CA PHE A 47 -18.97 -2.94 3.16
C PHE A 47 -18.41 -3.33 4.52
N LEU A 48 -18.24 -2.36 5.43
CA LEU A 48 -17.71 -2.62 6.76
C LEU A 48 -18.66 -3.49 7.58
N TYR A 49 -19.97 -3.21 7.55
CA TYR A 49 -20.95 -4.04 8.23
C TYR A 49 -21.01 -5.47 7.69
N GLY A 50 -20.89 -5.64 6.37
CA GLY A 50 -20.76 -6.95 5.75
C GLY A 50 -19.56 -7.73 6.27
N VAL A 51 -18.38 -7.09 6.32
CA VAL A 51 -17.15 -7.69 6.88
C VAL A 51 -17.34 -8.08 8.35
N LEU A 52 -17.88 -7.17 9.18
CA LEU A 52 -18.12 -7.45 10.60
C LEU A 52 -19.13 -8.59 10.80
N ALA A 53 -20.18 -8.67 9.97
CA ALA A 53 -21.15 -9.76 10.02
C ALA A 53 -20.52 -11.11 9.67
N VAL A 54 -19.68 -11.17 8.61
CA VAL A 54 -18.97 -12.40 8.23
C VAL A 54 -17.98 -12.82 9.32
N LEU A 55 -17.25 -11.88 9.94
CA LEU A 55 -16.36 -12.15 11.06
C LEU A 55 -17.11 -12.70 12.28
N ALA A 56 -18.23 -12.06 12.65
CA ALA A 56 -19.06 -12.48 13.78
C ALA A 56 -19.65 -13.88 13.54
N LEU A 57 -20.16 -14.15 12.33
CA LEU A 57 -20.69 -15.45 11.95
C LEU A 57 -19.58 -16.53 11.98
N GLY A 58 -18.41 -16.24 11.41
CA GLY A 58 -17.26 -17.14 11.43
C GLY A 58 -16.81 -17.48 12.86
N ALA A 59 -16.74 -16.46 13.73
CA ALA A 59 -16.43 -16.63 15.15
C ALA A 59 -17.50 -17.46 15.88
N ALA A 60 -18.78 -17.17 15.66
CA ALA A 60 -19.88 -17.92 16.26
C ALA A 60 -19.86 -19.40 15.85
N ILE A 61 -19.60 -19.70 14.58
CA ILE A 61 -19.45 -21.07 14.07
C ILE A 61 -18.24 -21.74 14.72
N ALA A 62 -17.10 -21.06 14.80
CA ALA A 62 -15.88 -21.59 15.40
C ALA A 62 -16.05 -21.87 16.90
N VAL A 63 -16.60 -20.94 17.66
CA VAL A 63 -16.89 -21.07 19.10
C VAL A 63 -17.90 -22.19 19.34
N ARG A 64 -19.03 -22.23 18.62
CA ARG A 64 -20.03 -23.31 18.73
C ARG A 64 -19.40 -24.68 18.48
N ARG A 65 -18.51 -24.78 17.49
CA ARG A 65 -17.78 -26.03 17.22
C ARG A 65 -16.82 -26.38 18.35
N LEU A 66 -16.06 -25.44 18.89
CA LEU A 66 -15.15 -25.67 20.03
C LEU A 66 -15.91 -26.06 21.29
N MET A 67 -17.04 -25.44 21.58
CA MET A 67 -17.88 -25.76 22.75
C MET A 67 -18.45 -27.18 22.67
N ARG A 68 -18.65 -27.72 21.46
CA ARG A 68 -19.08 -29.11 21.24
C ARG A 68 -17.95 -30.12 21.38
N THR A 69 -16.68 -29.70 21.43
CA THR A 69 -15.55 -30.59 21.69
C THR A 69 -15.35 -30.78 23.20
N ARG A 70 -14.91 -31.98 23.60
CA ARG A 70 -14.56 -32.31 25.00
C ARG A 70 -13.05 -32.18 25.27
N GLU A 71 -12.34 -31.40 24.46
CA GLU A 71 -10.88 -31.28 24.56
C GLU A 71 -10.43 -30.37 25.70
N ALA A 72 -9.37 -30.78 26.38
CA ALA A 72 -8.67 -29.95 27.35
C ALA A 72 -8.12 -28.69 26.64
N GLY A 73 -8.33 -27.51 27.23
CA GLY A 73 -7.87 -26.24 26.66
C GLY A 73 -8.88 -25.50 25.77
N ARG A 74 -10.11 -26.00 25.61
CA ARG A 74 -11.17 -25.33 24.82
C ARG A 74 -11.40 -23.86 25.19
N GLY A 75 -11.34 -23.51 26.48
CA GLY A 75 -11.55 -22.14 26.96
C GLY A 75 -10.49 -21.19 26.44
N ARG A 76 -9.22 -21.65 26.40
CA ARG A 76 -8.12 -20.91 25.79
C ARG A 76 -8.33 -20.74 24.29
N SER A 77 -8.75 -21.78 23.57
CA SER A 77 -9.01 -21.69 22.13
C SER A 77 -10.16 -20.73 21.82
N VAL A 78 -11.23 -20.75 22.62
CA VAL A 78 -12.34 -19.77 22.51
C VAL A 78 -11.84 -18.36 22.78
N ALA A 79 -11.04 -18.14 23.82
CA ALA A 79 -10.47 -16.82 24.11
C ALA A 79 -9.59 -16.30 22.95
N TRP A 80 -8.79 -17.15 22.31
CA TRP A 80 -8.00 -16.77 21.13
C TRP A 80 -8.86 -16.49 19.90
N VAL A 81 -9.90 -17.29 19.64
CA VAL A 81 -10.84 -17.02 18.55
C VAL A 81 -11.50 -15.66 18.76
N LEU A 82 -12.04 -15.40 19.95
CA LEU A 82 -12.68 -14.12 20.26
C LEU A 82 -11.69 -12.96 20.21
N GLY A 83 -10.50 -13.11 20.79
CA GLY A 83 -9.46 -12.08 20.79
C GLY A 83 -8.98 -11.73 19.40
N ILE A 84 -8.71 -12.73 18.54
CA ILE A 84 -8.34 -12.47 17.14
C ILE A 84 -9.50 -11.88 16.36
N THR A 85 -10.74 -12.34 16.55
CA THR A 85 -11.91 -11.75 15.90
C THR A 85 -12.10 -10.28 16.29
N ILE A 86 -11.95 -9.93 17.58
CA ILE A 86 -12.02 -8.55 18.06
C ILE A 86 -10.90 -7.71 17.45
N LEU A 87 -9.68 -8.22 17.42
CA LEU A 87 -8.56 -7.54 16.77
C LEU A 87 -8.81 -7.33 15.27
N TYR A 88 -9.34 -8.34 14.59
CA TYR A 88 -9.69 -8.26 13.17
C TYR A 88 -10.76 -7.20 12.93
N ALA A 89 -11.84 -7.20 13.74
CA ALA A 89 -12.90 -6.21 13.67
C ALA A 89 -12.39 -4.79 13.95
N PHE A 90 -11.48 -4.63 14.92
CA PHE A 90 -10.84 -3.35 15.23
C PHE A 90 -9.98 -2.84 14.07
N LEU A 91 -9.18 -3.71 13.44
CA LEU A 91 -8.39 -3.36 12.28
C LEU A 91 -9.28 -3.01 11.08
N SER A 92 -10.33 -3.78 10.80
CA SER A 92 -11.34 -3.46 9.79
C SER A 92 -12.02 -2.11 10.07
N TRP A 93 -12.33 -1.80 11.34
CA TRP A 93 -12.92 -0.51 11.73
C TRP A 93 -11.98 0.68 11.52
N ARG A 94 -10.66 0.47 11.66
CA ARG A 94 -9.68 1.51 11.31
C ARG A 94 -9.67 1.83 9.82
N LEU A 95 -10.11 0.91 8.97
CA LEU A 95 -10.27 1.10 7.53
C LEU A 95 -11.62 1.77 7.15
N ARG A 96 -12.43 2.25 8.10
CA ARG A 96 -13.76 2.85 7.81
C ARG A 96 -13.74 4.05 6.85
N SER A 97 -12.61 4.71 6.66
CA SER A 97 -12.45 5.77 5.66
C SER A 97 -12.46 5.21 4.22
N ASN A 98 -11.99 3.97 4.06
CA ASN A 98 -11.97 3.20 2.82
C ASN A 98 -12.53 1.79 3.10
N PRO A 99 -13.84 1.67 3.41
CA PRO A 99 -14.42 0.42 3.92
C PRO A 99 -14.31 -0.76 2.92
N GLU A 100 -14.10 -0.48 1.63
CA GLU A 100 -13.76 -1.47 0.61
C GLU A 100 -12.43 -2.22 0.88
N GLU A 101 -11.45 -1.58 1.54
CA GLU A 101 -10.19 -2.23 1.94
C GLU A 101 -10.43 -3.31 3.00
N ALA A 102 -11.49 -3.17 3.82
CA ALA A 102 -11.86 -4.17 4.81
C ALA A 102 -12.35 -5.49 4.18
N VAL A 103 -12.89 -5.43 2.95
CA VAL A 103 -13.28 -6.63 2.18
C VAL A 103 -12.03 -7.40 1.74
N HIS A 104 -11.04 -6.72 1.17
CA HIS A 104 -9.76 -7.35 0.83
C HIS A 104 -9.10 -7.97 2.07
N PHE A 105 -9.16 -7.26 3.21
CA PHE A 105 -8.64 -7.78 4.48
C PHE A 105 -9.23 -9.16 4.79
N ILE A 106 -10.57 -9.32 4.77
CA ILE A 106 -11.21 -10.61 5.06
C ILE A 106 -10.93 -11.68 4.00
N GLU A 107 -10.84 -11.30 2.72
CA GLU A 107 -10.51 -12.21 1.62
C GLU A 107 -9.12 -12.85 1.80
N TYR A 108 -8.12 -12.05 2.21
CA TYR A 108 -6.78 -12.54 2.52
C TYR A 108 -6.73 -13.34 3.81
N GLY A 109 -7.59 -13.06 4.80
CA GLY A 109 -7.78 -13.92 5.96
C GLY A 109 -8.29 -15.31 5.56
N ALA A 110 -9.33 -15.37 4.73
CA ALA A 110 -9.85 -16.63 4.20
C ALA A 110 -8.79 -17.38 3.38
N LEU A 111 -8.03 -16.68 2.53
CA LEU A 111 -6.90 -17.24 1.79
C LEU A 111 -5.86 -17.86 2.73
N GLY A 112 -5.53 -17.19 3.84
CA GLY A 112 -4.60 -17.71 4.84
C GLY A 112 -5.04 -19.05 5.44
N LEU A 113 -6.34 -19.25 5.67
CA LEU A 113 -6.89 -20.53 6.13
C LEU A 113 -6.81 -21.61 5.04
N LEU A 114 -7.10 -21.27 3.79
CA LEU A 114 -7.01 -22.18 2.65
C LEU A 114 -5.56 -22.63 2.39
N LEU A 115 -4.61 -21.69 2.48
CA LEU A 115 -3.18 -21.98 2.35
C LEU A 115 -2.69 -22.92 3.44
N PHE A 116 -3.05 -22.66 4.71
CA PHE A 116 -2.74 -23.59 5.81
C PHE A 116 -3.30 -24.99 5.53
N ARG A 117 -4.55 -25.08 5.07
CA ARG A 117 -5.17 -26.35 4.72
C ARG A 117 -4.43 -27.06 3.57
N ALA A 118 -4.02 -26.33 2.53
CA ALA A 118 -3.31 -26.90 1.40
C ALA A 118 -1.91 -27.42 1.81
N PHE A 119 -1.15 -26.64 2.57
CA PHE A 119 0.16 -27.08 3.06
C PHE A 119 0.10 -28.25 4.05
N SER A 120 -1.01 -28.40 4.80
CA SER A 120 -1.19 -29.48 5.79
C SER A 120 -1.10 -30.90 5.18
N HIS A 121 -1.22 -31.03 3.86
CA HIS A 121 -1.00 -32.28 3.13
C HIS A 121 0.47 -32.73 3.13
N ARG A 122 1.43 -31.79 3.13
CA ARG A 122 2.86 -32.06 2.96
C ARG A 122 3.74 -31.58 4.10
N VAL A 123 3.30 -30.57 4.86
CA VAL A 123 4.04 -29.98 5.97
C VAL A 123 3.28 -30.29 7.26
N ARG A 124 3.94 -30.96 8.20
CA ARG A 124 3.37 -31.38 9.49
C ARG A 124 4.08 -30.76 10.69
N ASP A 125 5.08 -29.92 10.46
CA ASP A 125 5.82 -29.21 11.50
C ASP A 125 5.44 -27.71 11.54
N PRO A 126 5.85 -26.95 12.56
CA PRO A 126 5.46 -25.55 12.73
C PRO A 126 5.82 -24.60 11.58
N MET A 127 6.72 -24.98 10.67
CA MET A 127 7.04 -24.15 9.49
C MET A 127 5.86 -23.98 8.53
N ILE A 128 4.79 -24.78 8.66
CA ILE A 128 3.57 -24.62 7.88
C ILE A 128 2.99 -23.20 7.96
N TYR A 129 3.04 -22.58 9.15
CA TYR A 129 2.50 -21.24 9.37
C TYR A 129 3.31 -20.18 8.62
N LEU A 130 4.64 -20.31 8.63
CA LEU A 130 5.52 -19.42 7.87
C LEU A 130 5.39 -19.65 6.36
N ALA A 131 5.25 -20.91 5.92
CA ALA A 131 5.06 -21.22 4.49
C ALA A 131 3.74 -20.62 3.96
N ALA A 132 2.65 -20.78 4.70
CA ALA A 132 1.36 -20.16 4.38
C ALA A 132 1.45 -18.63 4.41
N GLY A 133 2.15 -18.05 5.40
CA GLY A 133 2.41 -16.62 5.49
C GLY A 133 3.16 -16.06 4.27
N TRP A 134 4.29 -16.68 3.89
CA TRP A 134 5.07 -16.26 2.73
C TRP A 134 4.31 -16.38 1.42
N LEU A 135 3.60 -17.48 1.20
CA LEU A 135 2.81 -17.63 -0.03
C LEU A 135 1.63 -16.65 -0.05
N GLY A 136 0.97 -16.42 1.08
CA GLY A 136 -0.09 -15.41 1.18
C GLY A 136 0.42 -13.99 0.91
N GLY A 137 1.57 -13.63 1.47
CA GLY A 137 2.23 -12.34 1.19
C GLY A 137 2.66 -12.19 -0.26
N LEU A 138 3.17 -13.26 -0.88
CA LEU A 138 3.51 -13.29 -2.30
C LEU A 138 2.27 -13.03 -3.16
N LEU A 139 1.17 -13.76 -2.92
CA LEU A 139 -0.10 -13.57 -3.64
C LEU A 139 -0.71 -12.18 -3.38
N GLY A 140 -0.53 -11.63 -2.18
CA GLY A 140 -0.90 -10.24 -1.84
C GLY A 140 -0.07 -9.19 -2.54
N THR A 141 1.20 -9.49 -2.84
CA THR A 141 2.06 -8.57 -3.63
C THR A 141 1.71 -8.64 -5.11
N VAL A 142 1.37 -9.83 -5.62
CA VAL A 142 0.90 -10.01 -7.01
C VAL A 142 -0.44 -9.29 -7.23
N ASP A 143 -1.35 -9.31 -6.27
CA ASP A 143 -2.58 -8.50 -6.31
C ASP A 143 -2.27 -7.02 -6.54
N GLU A 144 -1.40 -6.43 -5.72
CA GLU A 144 -1.01 -5.03 -5.86
C GLU A 144 -0.33 -4.72 -7.20
N ILE A 145 0.41 -5.68 -7.78
CA ILE A 145 0.94 -5.54 -9.15
C ILE A 145 -0.20 -5.48 -10.19
N ILE A 146 -1.21 -6.35 -10.06
CA ILE A 146 -2.38 -6.36 -10.96
C ILE A 146 -3.18 -5.06 -10.78
N GLN A 147 -3.36 -4.59 -9.54
CA GLN A 147 -3.98 -3.30 -9.26
C GLN A 147 -3.21 -2.16 -9.92
N TRP A 148 -1.87 -2.11 -9.81
CA TRP A 148 -1.06 -1.10 -10.47
C TRP A 148 -1.21 -1.09 -12.01
N MET A 149 -1.34 -2.27 -12.62
CA MET A 149 -1.61 -2.39 -14.05
C MET A 149 -3.04 -1.96 -14.44
N THR A 150 -3.95 -1.88 -13.47
CA THR A 150 -5.35 -1.51 -13.69
C THR A 150 -5.49 0.02 -13.71
N PRO A 151 -6.17 0.61 -14.70
CA PRO A 151 -6.30 2.06 -14.80
C PRO A 151 -6.86 2.71 -13.53
N ARG A 152 -6.27 3.86 -13.17
CA ARG A 152 -6.64 4.70 -12.02
C ARG A 152 -6.47 4.03 -10.64
N ARG A 153 -5.88 2.84 -10.55
CA ARG A 153 -5.50 2.20 -9.28
C ARG A 153 -4.06 2.56 -8.92
N VAL A 154 -3.72 2.41 -7.65
CA VAL A 154 -2.43 2.79 -7.09
C VAL A 154 -1.78 1.58 -6.45
N PHE A 155 -0.48 1.40 -6.67
CA PHE A 155 0.30 0.40 -5.95
C PHE A 155 0.52 0.84 -4.50
N GLY A 156 0.09 0.04 -3.53
CA GLY A 156 0.22 0.37 -2.11
C GLY A 156 1.08 -0.63 -1.34
N LEU A 157 2.26 -0.23 -0.86
CA LEU A 157 3.00 -1.05 0.12
C LEU A 157 2.21 -1.27 1.42
N ARG A 158 1.36 -0.29 1.77
CA ARG A 158 0.42 -0.39 2.88
C ARG A 158 -0.56 -1.54 2.65
N ASP A 159 -1.03 -1.71 1.42
CA ASP A 159 -2.05 -2.69 1.07
C ASP A 159 -1.42 -4.09 0.96
N VAL A 160 -0.19 -4.21 0.45
CA VAL A 160 0.64 -5.43 0.63
C VAL A 160 0.76 -5.80 2.11
N TRP A 161 1.05 -4.83 2.98
CA TRP A 161 1.18 -5.06 4.41
C TRP A 161 -0.14 -5.46 5.07
N LEU A 162 -1.28 -4.89 4.66
CA LEU A 162 -2.60 -5.30 5.11
C LEU A 162 -2.89 -6.76 4.73
N ASN A 163 -2.58 -7.16 3.50
CA ASN A 163 -2.73 -8.54 3.02
C ASN A 163 -1.87 -9.53 3.83
N ILE A 164 -0.61 -9.16 4.12
CA ILE A 164 0.28 -9.95 4.98
C ILE A 164 -0.28 -10.07 6.41
N GLN A 165 -0.78 -8.97 7.00
CA GLN A 165 -1.39 -8.98 8.33
C GLN A 165 -2.63 -9.88 8.38
N ALA A 166 -3.51 -9.81 7.38
CA ALA A 166 -4.69 -10.65 7.29
C ALA A 166 -4.35 -12.15 7.32
N VAL A 167 -3.41 -12.57 6.47
CA VAL A 167 -2.92 -13.96 6.43
C VAL A 167 -2.24 -14.32 7.77
N GLY A 168 -1.38 -13.43 8.27
CA GLY A 168 -0.61 -13.62 9.50
C GLY A 168 -1.47 -13.81 10.75
N LEU A 169 -2.53 -13.01 10.92
CA LEU A 169 -3.49 -13.14 12.02
C LEU A 169 -4.14 -14.52 12.04
N ILE A 170 -4.49 -15.05 10.87
CA ILE A 170 -5.03 -16.41 10.74
C ILE A 170 -3.98 -17.46 11.07
N GLN A 171 -2.72 -17.27 10.65
CA GLN A 171 -1.64 -18.18 11.05
C GLN A 171 -1.39 -18.16 12.55
N VAL A 172 -1.44 -16.99 13.20
CA VAL A 172 -1.32 -16.85 14.67
C VAL A 172 -2.48 -17.55 15.37
N LEU A 173 -3.72 -17.35 14.90
CA LEU A 173 -4.90 -18.03 15.43
C LEU A 173 -4.75 -19.55 15.33
N LEU A 174 -4.27 -20.06 14.20
CA LEU A 174 -4.04 -21.49 14.00
C LEU A 174 -2.90 -22.03 14.88
N ALA A 175 -1.78 -21.31 14.97
CA ALA A 175 -0.60 -21.74 15.69
C ALA A 175 -0.78 -21.72 17.22
N VAL A 176 -1.37 -20.65 17.76
CA VAL A 176 -1.43 -20.43 19.21
C VAL A 176 -2.83 -20.68 19.78
N GLY A 177 -3.88 -20.35 19.03
CA GLY A 177 -5.26 -20.48 19.47
C GLY A 177 -5.84 -21.87 19.27
N LEU A 178 -5.79 -22.39 18.05
CA LEU A 178 -6.42 -23.67 17.70
C LEU A 178 -5.48 -24.87 17.84
N ARG A 179 -4.16 -24.67 17.71
CA ARG A 179 -3.10 -25.68 17.93
C ARG A 179 -3.43 -27.06 17.34
N PRO A 180 -3.55 -27.19 16.00
CA PRO A 180 -3.81 -28.45 15.34
C PRO A 180 -2.89 -29.57 15.83
N VAL A 181 -3.47 -30.67 16.31
CA VAL A 181 -2.73 -31.79 16.95
C VAL A 181 -1.75 -32.46 15.99
N PHE A 182 -2.02 -32.42 14.68
CA PHE A 182 -1.14 -33.01 13.67
C PHE A 182 0.03 -32.11 13.26
N VAL A 183 0.09 -30.85 13.73
CA VAL A 183 1.22 -29.95 13.52
C VAL A 183 2.15 -30.06 14.71
N ARG A 184 3.08 -31.01 14.65
CA ARG A 184 3.99 -31.38 15.75
C ARG A 184 5.31 -31.92 15.21
N GLY A 185 6.29 -31.99 16.10
CA GLY A 185 7.59 -32.59 15.84
C GLY A 185 8.64 -31.58 15.41
N ASP A 186 9.83 -32.11 15.15
CA ASP A 186 10.99 -31.30 14.78
C ASP A 186 10.83 -30.70 13.39
N VAL A 187 11.43 -29.52 13.22
CA VAL A 187 11.43 -28.81 11.94
C VAL A 187 12.19 -29.63 10.89
N ALA A 188 11.47 -30.08 9.85
CA ALA A 188 12.05 -30.86 8.77
C ALA A 188 12.86 -29.98 7.80
N ALA A 189 13.97 -30.50 7.25
CA ALA A 189 14.80 -29.79 6.29
C ALA A 189 14.01 -29.34 5.05
N ARG A 190 13.06 -30.18 4.61
CA ARG A 190 12.16 -29.89 3.49
C ARG A 190 11.29 -28.67 3.78
N SER A 191 10.80 -28.53 5.01
CA SER A 191 9.94 -27.42 5.41
C SER A 191 10.73 -26.11 5.50
N VAL A 192 11.95 -26.15 6.05
CA VAL A 192 12.87 -24.99 6.00
C VAL A 192 13.13 -24.57 4.57
N ARG A 193 13.43 -25.53 3.67
CA ARG A 193 13.64 -25.25 2.25
C ARG A 193 12.43 -24.57 1.60
N VAL A 194 11.21 -25.04 1.88
CA VAL A 194 9.98 -24.42 1.34
C VAL A 194 9.84 -22.99 1.86
N VAL A 195 9.98 -22.78 3.17
CA VAL A 195 9.87 -21.45 3.78
C VAL A 195 10.93 -20.49 3.23
N CYS A 196 12.20 -20.91 3.18
CA CYS A 196 13.28 -20.08 2.65
C CYS A 196 13.06 -19.73 1.19
N ARG A 197 12.62 -20.68 0.34
CA ARG A 197 12.38 -20.41 -1.08
C ARG A 197 11.19 -19.48 -1.32
N LEU A 198 10.10 -19.68 -0.59
CA LEU A 198 8.95 -18.78 -0.66
C LEU A 198 9.32 -17.38 -0.17
N GLY A 199 10.07 -17.28 0.93
CA GLY A 199 10.59 -16.02 1.43
C GLY A 199 11.53 -15.32 0.44
N MET A 200 12.48 -16.05 -0.16
CA MET A 200 13.37 -15.49 -1.18
C MET A 200 12.59 -15.00 -2.40
N LEU A 201 11.59 -15.76 -2.86
CA LEU A 201 10.74 -15.37 -4.00
C LEU A 201 9.93 -14.11 -3.67
N HIS A 202 9.36 -14.03 -2.48
CA HIS A 202 8.58 -12.87 -2.06
C HIS A 202 9.46 -11.63 -1.88
N LEU A 203 10.62 -11.76 -1.23
CA LEU A 203 11.60 -10.67 -1.11
C LEU A 203 12.12 -10.22 -2.48
N ALA A 204 12.37 -11.15 -3.41
CA ALA A 204 12.75 -10.82 -4.77
C ALA A 204 11.64 -10.05 -5.50
N LEU A 205 10.39 -10.47 -5.35
CA LEU A 205 9.24 -9.77 -5.94
C LEU A 205 9.11 -8.35 -5.38
N LEU A 206 9.19 -8.18 -4.06
CA LEU A 206 9.17 -6.85 -3.43
C LEU A 206 10.35 -5.98 -3.88
N ALA A 207 11.54 -6.55 -4.01
CA ALA A 207 12.71 -5.85 -4.54
C ALA A 207 12.50 -5.40 -6.00
N LEU A 208 11.82 -6.20 -6.82
CA LEU A 208 11.45 -5.85 -8.19
C LEU A 208 10.43 -4.70 -8.20
N CYS A 209 9.36 -4.78 -7.40
CA CYS A 209 8.36 -3.70 -7.28
C CYS A 209 9.01 -2.39 -6.81
N LEU A 210 9.85 -2.45 -5.77
CA LEU A 210 10.55 -1.28 -5.22
C LEU A 210 11.68 -0.77 -6.11
N SER A 211 12.11 -1.57 -7.07
CA SER A 211 13.00 -1.14 -8.14
C SER A 211 12.23 -0.57 -9.33
N ASN A 212 10.92 -0.75 -9.44
CA ASN A 212 10.12 -0.33 -10.59
C ASN A 212 9.80 1.18 -10.53
N THR A 213 10.85 1.99 -10.63
CA THR A 213 10.86 3.46 -10.56
C THR A 213 10.48 4.11 -11.89
N PRO A 214 10.01 5.38 -11.92
CA PRO A 214 9.62 6.08 -13.13
C PRO A 214 10.61 5.95 -14.31
N PRO A 215 11.94 6.13 -14.13
CA PRO A 215 12.91 5.98 -15.24
C PRO A 215 13.00 4.55 -15.81
N ARG A 216 12.71 3.53 -14.99
CA ARG A 216 12.66 2.14 -15.45
C ARG A 216 11.37 1.86 -16.21
N VAL A 217 10.25 2.38 -15.71
CA VAL A 217 8.95 2.31 -16.41
C VAL A 217 9.08 2.91 -17.81
N ASP A 218 9.64 4.12 -17.92
CA ASP A 218 9.83 4.77 -19.22
C ASP A 218 10.68 3.90 -20.17
N ARG A 219 11.78 3.32 -19.67
CA ARG A 219 12.69 2.50 -20.47
C ARG A 219 12.01 1.29 -21.08
N TYR A 220 11.29 0.48 -20.29
CA TYR A 220 10.66 -0.72 -20.84
C TYR A 220 9.34 -0.41 -21.57
N ALA A 221 8.62 0.64 -21.19
CA ALA A 221 7.41 1.06 -21.91
C ALA A 221 7.72 1.60 -23.31
N ARG A 222 8.87 2.26 -23.51
CA ARG A 222 9.35 2.63 -24.85
C ARG A 222 9.79 1.42 -25.68
N ARG A 223 10.32 0.38 -25.03
CA ARG A 223 10.78 -0.84 -25.73
C ARG A 223 9.63 -1.76 -26.12
N TRP A 224 8.56 -1.80 -25.34
CA TRP A 224 7.41 -2.68 -25.56
C TRP A 224 6.11 -1.87 -25.69
N PRO A 225 5.60 -1.67 -26.92
CA PRO A 225 4.41 -0.84 -27.17
C PRO A 225 3.16 -1.25 -26.37
N ALA A 226 2.99 -2.54 -26.09
CA ALA A 226 1.90 -3.05 -25.26
C ALA A 226 1.92 -2.49 -23.82
N LEU A 227 3.07 -2.01 -23.36
CA LEU A 227 3.27 -1.40 -22.05
C LEU A 227 3.29 0.14 -22.11
N GLY A 228 3.06 0.74 -23.28
CA GLY A 228 3.10 2.19 -23.48
C GLY A 228 2.15 2.96 -22.55
N GLY A 229 0.99 2.37 -22.23
CA GLY A 229 0.01 2.93 -21.30
C GLY A 229 0.57 3.17 -19.89
N LEU A 230 1.61 2.44 -19.47
CA LEU A 230 2.20 2.59 -18.14
C LEU A 230 2.89 3.93 -17.90
N ARG A 231 3.26 4.65 -18.99
CA ARG A 231 3.84 6.00 -18.90
C ARG A 231 2.82 7.05 -18.45
N HIS A 232 1.54 6.74 -18.64
CA HIS A 232 0.39 7.57 -18.30
C HIS A 232 -0.35 7.06 -17.06
N THR A 233 0.21 6.05 -16.37
CA THR A 233 -0.35 5.57 -15.10
C THR A 233 -0.23 6.68 -14.06
N PHE A 234 -1.31 6.89 -13.32
CA PHE A 234 -1.44 7.91 -12.27
C PHE A 234 -0.42 7.76 -11.13
N SER A 235 0.09 6.55 -10.90
CA SER A 235 1.03 6.26 -9.84
C SER A 235 2.11 5.28 -10.27
N MET A 236 3.27 5.39 -9.63
CA MET A 236 4.41 4.51 -9.82
C MET A 236 4.55 3.58 -8.62
N MET A 237 5.09 2.37 -8.84
CA MET A 237 5.23 1.39 -7.76
C MET A 237 6.17 1.88 -6.64
N ALA A 238 7.24 2.58 -7.02
CA ALA A 238 8.16 3.18 -6.08
C ALA A 238 8.78 4.44 -6.65
N GLU A 239 8.85 5.47 -5.81
CA GLU A 239 9.46 6.74 -6.14
C GLU A 239 10.43 7.08 -5.03
N TYR A 240 11.63 7.53 -5.40
CA TYR A 240 12.67 7.95 -4.46
C TYR A 240 12.98 9.41 -4.69
N GLY A 241 13.37 10.11 -3.63
CA GLY A 241 13.62 11.53 -3.70
C GLY A 241 14.11 12.11 -2.39
N TYR A 242 13.77 13.36 -2.17
CA TYR A 242 14.37 14.20 -1.15
C TYR A 242 13.28 14.86 -0.32
N ARG A 243 13.54 14.95 0.98
CA ARG A 243 12.79 15.83 1.87
C ARG A 243 13.58 17.14 1.94
N HIS A 244 12.90 18.23 1.65
CA HIS A 244 13.45 19.58 1.73
C HIS A 244 12.84 20.26 2.93
N ASP A 245 13.67 20.73 3.85
CA ASP A 245 13.25 21.48 5.04
C ASP A 245 13.70 22.94 4.86
N GLU A 246 12.74 23.86 4.84
CA GLU A 246 12.97 25.30 4.66
C GLU A 246 12.59 26.09 5.91
N PRO A 247 13.55 26.79 6.55
CA PRO A 247 13.29 27.61 7.73
C PRO A 247 12.20 28.64 7.47
N GLY A 248 11.24 28.75 8.40
CA GLY A 248 10.13 29.69 8.27
C GLY A 248 9.09 29.33 7.20
N VAL A 249 9.26 28.23 6.45
CA VAL A 249 8.30 27.72 5.45
C VAL A 249 7.75 26.36 5.83
N GLY A 250 8.58 25.43 6.29
CA GLY A 250 8.17 24.06 6.62
C GLY A 250 8.92 23.04 5.75
N SER A 251 8.34 21.86 5.55
CA SER A 251 8.98 20.80 4.76
C SER A 251 8.12 20.30 3.62
N PHE A 252 8.75 19.80 2.55
CA PHE A 252 8.05 19.16 1.44
C PHE A 252 8.91 18.05 0.82
N TYR A 253 8.30 17.26 -0.04
CA TYR A 253 8.93 16.12 -0.69
C TYR A 253 9.03 16.38 -2.20
N SER A 254 10.15 16.01 -2.80
CA SER A 254 10.35 16.14 -4.24
C SER A 254 11.20 14.99 -4.76
N ARG A 255 10.96 14.58 -6.01
CA ARG A 255 11.81 13.63 -6.75
C ARG A 255 13.15 14.26 -7.14
N ILE A 256 13.24 15.59 -7.05
CA ILE A 256 14.31 16.41 -7.60
C ILE A 256 15.10 17.02 -6.45
N THR A 257 16.43 17.08 -6.60
CA THR A 257 17.30 17.74 -5.61
C THR A 257 17.05 19.24 -5.60
N ARG A 258 17.43 19.92 -4.50
CA ARG A 258 17.28 21.38 -4.39
C ARG A 258 17.99 22.13 -5.52
N ASP A 259 19.22 21.75 -5.83
CA ASP A 259 20.02 22.42 -6.86
C ASP A 259 19.45 22.16 -8.25
N GLU A 260 18.94 20.96 -8.50
CA GLU A 260 18.30 20.63 -9.75
C GLU A 260 16.93 21.32 -9.92
N LEU A 261 16.12 21.46 -8.86
CA LEU A 261 14.90 22.27 -8.89
C LEU A 261 15.21 23.71 -9.32
N ARG A 262 16.20 24.34 -8.69
CA ARG A 262 16.63 25.70 -9.05
C ARG A 262 17.17 25.81 -10.47
N ARG A 263 17.89 24.79 -10.93
CA ARG A 263 18.40 24.73 -12.30
C ARG A 263 17.25 24.63 -13.30
N LEU A 264 16.33 23.67 -13.10
CA LEU A 264 15.18 23.45 -13.96
C LEU A 264 14.25 24.67 -13.98
N ASP A 265 14.00 25.31 -12.83
CA ASP A 265 13.20 26.52 -12.77
C ASP A 265 13.82 27.66 -13.60
N ARG A 266 15.14 27.85 -13.54
CA ARG A 266 15.82 28.87 -14.36
C ARG A 266 15.84 28.53 -15.84
N GLU A 267 16.15 27.28 -16.19
CA GLU A 267 16.37 26.85 -17.57
C GLU A 267 15.06 26.61 -18.33
N ARG A 268 14.00 26.17 -17.64
CA ARG A 268 12.75 25.72 -18.25
C ARG A 268 11.52 26.54 -17.86
N ALA A 269 11.68 27.68 -17.17
CA ALA A 269 10.56 28.49 -16.69
C ALA A 269 9.48 28.76 -17.74
N ALA A 270 9.87 29.26 -18.93
CA ALA A 270 8.91 29.63 -19.98
C ALA A 270 8.16 28.40 -20.55
N GLU A 271 8.88 27.29 -20.78
CA GLU A 271 8.30 26.02 -21.24
C GLU A 271 7.32 25.46 -20.20
N ALA A 272 7.74 25.41 -18.93
CA ALA A 272 6.94 24.91 -17.83
C ALA A 272 5.69 25.79 -17.61
N ALA A 273 5.85 27.11 -17.61
CA ALA A 273 4.74 28.06 -17.47
C ALA A 273 3.70 27.88 -18.58
N SER A 274 4.12 27.78 -19.84
CA SER A 274 3.19 27.55 -20.97
C SER A 274 2.39 26.26 -20.79
N ARG A 275 3.00 25.19 -20.28
CA ARG A 275 2.30 23.93 -19.99
C ARG A 275 1.34 24.05 -18.82
N LEU A 276 1.69 24.80 -17.78
CA LEU A 276 0.80 25.03 -16.65
C LEU A 276 -0.42 25.84 -17.09
N ASP A 277 -0.20 26.91 -17.87
CA ASP A 277 -1.26 27.80 -18.34
C ASP A 277 -2.26 27.11 -19.27
N GLU A 278 -1.80 26.14 -20.07
CA GLU A 278 -2.68 25.30 -20.90
C GLU A 278 -3.73 24.56 -20.06
N PHE A 279 -3.37 24.12 -18.85
CA PHE A 279 -4.22 23.36 -17.92
C PHE A 279 -4.68 24.20 -16.73
N ARG A 280 -4.91 25.50 -16.98
CA ARG A 280 -5.39 26.44 -15.95
C ARG A 280 -6.76 26.07 -15.41
N ASP A 281 -7.64 25.62 -16.30
CA ASP A 281 -8.98 25.16 -15.97
C ASP A 281 -8.94 23.99 -14.96
N PRO A 282 -9.56 24.13 -13.77
CA PRO A 282 -9.66 23.05 -12.79
C PRO A 282 -10.31 21.77 -13.34
N GLU A 283 -11.22 21.87 -14.31
CA GLU A 283 -11.88 20.70 -14.92
C GLU A 283 -10.89 19.84 -15.70
N ARG A 284 -9.82 20.45 -16.22
CA ARG A 284 -8.75 19.77 -16.97
C ARG A 284 -7.63 19.24 -16.08
N TYR A 285 -7.73 19.36 -14.76
CA TYR A 285 -6.69 18.88 -13.85
C TYR A 285 -6.44 17.37 -13.96
N GLN A 286 -7.49 16.56 -14.19
CA GLN A 286 -7.33 15.12 -14.38
C GLN A 286 -6.63 14.77 -15.71
N GLU A 287 -6.86 15.56 -16.75
CA GLU A 287 -6.17 15.44 -18.04
C GLU A 287 -4.68 15.80 -17.88
N PHE A 288 -4.39 16.88 -17.13
CA PHE A 288 -3.02 17.26 -16.77
C PHE A 288 -2.27 16.09 -16.10
N LEU A 289 -2.86 15.47 -15.08
CA LEU A 289 -2.21 14.40 -14.31
C LEU A 289 -1.95 13.12 -15.14
N GLN A 290 -2.63 12.94 -16.28
CA GLN A 290 -2.40 11.83 -17.22
C GLN A 290 -1.36 12.19 -18.30
N THR A 291 -1.23 13.47 -18.61
CA THR A 291 -0.32 14.00 -19.62
C THR A 291 1.08 14.23 -19.05
N TRP A 292 1.15 14.95 -17.93
CA TRP A 292 2.36 15.31 -17.21
C TRP A 292 2.43 14.50 -15.92
N THR A 293 3.02 13.32 -16.02
CA THR A 293 3.21 12.37 -14.93
C THR A 293 4.61 12.51 -14.33
N PRO A 294 4.89 11.88 -13.17
CA PRO A 294 6.26 11.73 -12.67
C PRO A 294 7.23 11.06 -13.65
N VAL A 295 6.72 10.35 -14.67
CA VAL A 295 7.51 9.72 -15.72
C VAL A 295 7.80 10.70 -16.86
N THR A 296 6.81 11.48 -17.28
CA THR A 296 6.93 12.33 -18.48
C THR A 296 7.53 13.69 -18.18
N ASP A 297 7.17 14.33 -17.06
CA ASP A 297 7.78 15.59 -16.60
C ASP A 297 7.58 15.78 -15.08
N PRO A 298 8.50 15.27 -14.24
CA PRO A 298 8.37 15.38 -12.79
C PRO A 298 8.40 16.82 -12.28
N PHE A 299 9.08 17.73 -12.99
CA PHE A 299 9.19 19.14 -12.58
C PHE A 299 7.86 19.87 -12.76
N VAL A 300 7.27 19.79 -13.95
CA VAL A 300 5.96 20.41 -14.25
C VAL A 300 4.86 19.76 -13.43
N HIS A 301 4.92 18.42 -13.25
CA HIS A 301 3.98 17.69 -12.41
C HIS A 301 3.98 18.20 -10.96
N GLU A 302 5.15 18.26 -10.32
CA GLU A 302 5.25 18.73 -8.92
C GLU A 302 4.78 20.18 -8.78
N ALA A 303 5.19 21.07 -9.68
CA ALA A 303 4.76 22.46 -9.70
C ALA A 303 3.22 22.58 -9.74
N ARG A 304 2.55 21.83 -10.63
CA ARG A 304 1.09 21.90 -10.78
C ARG A 304 0.34 21.36 -9.58
N VAL A 305 0.84 20.29 -8.95
CA VAL A 305 0.19 19.70 -7.76
C VAL A 305 0.30 20.65 -6.57
N HIS A 306 1.45 21.31 -6.39
CA HIS A 306 1.61 22.40 -5.42
C HIS A 306 0.65 23.55 -5.71
N LEU A 307 0.57 24.02 -6.97
CA LEU A 307 -0.38 25.06 -7.40
C LEU A 307 -1.84 24.68 -7.11
N PHE A 308 -2.26 23.48 -7.49
CA PHE A 308 -3.62 23.00 -7.25
C PHE A 308 -3.96 23.02 -5.77
N ARG A 309 -3.05 22.51 -4.92
CA ARG A 309 -3.24 22.53 -3.47
C ARG A 309 -3.29 23.95 -2.91
N ARG A 310 -2.36 24.81 -3.32
CA ARG A 310 -2.30 26.23 -2.95
C ARG A 310 -3.64 26.91 -3.22
N ASP A 311 -4.13 26.80 -4.46
CA ASP A 311 -5.32 27.51 -4.92
C ASP A 311 -6.60 26.96 -4.26
N GLN A 312 -6.71 25.64 -4.08
CA GLN A 312 -7.84 25.01 -3.35
C GLN A 312 -7.91 25.49 -1.90
N HIS A 313 -6.77 25.55 -1.20
CA HIS A 313 -6.75 26.04 0.17
C HIS A 313 -7.01 27.55 0.26
N ALA A 314 -6.51 28.36 -0.68
CA ALA A 314 -6.81 29.78 -0.74
C ALA A 314 -8.30 30.05 -0.97
N ALA A 315 -8.94 29.33 -1.89
CA ALA A 315 -10.38 29.43 -2.12
C ALA A 315 -11.18 29.02 -0.87
N ARG A 316 -10.80 27.90 -0.25
CA ARG A 316 -11.49 27.36 0.93
C ARG A 316 -11.39 28.25 2.16
N ALA A 317 -10.26 28.94 2.34
CA ALA A 317 -10.07 29.93 3.39
C ALA A 317 -11.16 31.01 3.35
N TRP A 318 -11.52 31.49 2.15
CA TRP A 318 -12.54 32.53 1.99
C TRP A 318 -13.97 32.02 2.02
N GLU A 319 -14.22 30.82 1.55
CA GLU A 319 -15.52 30.16 1.74
C GLU A 319 -15.85 30.01 3.24
N LEU A 320 -14.84 29.71 4.05
CA LEU A 320 -14.96 29.45 5.48
C LEU A 320 -14.59 30.64 6.37
N ARG A 321 -14.56 31.87 5.84
CA ARG A 321 -14.19 33.09 6.59
C ARG A 321 -15.03 33.39 7.83
N GLY A 322 -16.19 32.75 7.98
CA GLY A 322 -17.04 32.85 9.18
C GLY A 322 -16.59 31.94 10.34
N ASP A 323 -15.65 31.03 10.08
CA ASP A 323 -15.01 30.16 11.07
C ASP A 323 -13.52 30.54 11.15
N PRO A 324 -13.11 31.29 12.19
CA PRO A 324 -11.73 31.73 12.32
C PRO A 324 -10.73 30.57 12.28
N GLU A 325 -11.01 29.45 12.95
CA GLU A 325 -10.07 28.32 13.01
C GLU A 325 -9.85 27.70 11.62
N ALA A 326 -10.93 27.48 10.88
CA ALA A 326 -10.86 26.98 9.51
C ALA A 326 -10.17 27.99 8.57
N LEU A 327 -10.45 29.28 8.73
CA LEU A 327 -9.79 30.34 7.98
C LEU A 327 -8.28 30.31 8.19
N TYR A 328 -7.80 30.36 9.45
CA TYR A 328 -6.38 30.33 9.77
C TYR A 328 -5.71 29.05 9.23
N GLY A 329 -6.36 27.89 9.40
CA GLY A 329 -5.84 26.62 8.91
C GLY A 329 -5.66 26.60 7.38
N HIS A 330 -6.68 26.99 6.63
CA HIS A 330 -6.62 27.00 5.16
C HIS A 330 -5.69 28.09 4.62
N ALA A 331 -5.72 29.30 5.20
CA ALA A 331 -4.84 30.39 4.81
C ALA A 331 -3.37 30.04 5.05
N THR A 332 -3.06 29.41 6.19
CA THR A 332 -1.72 28.90 6.50
C THR A 332 -1.23 27.93 5.44
N VAL A 333 -2.04 26.92 5.08
CA VAL A 333 -1.64 25.96 4.03
C VAL A 333 -1.40 26.66 2.70
N ALA A 334 -2.30 27.55 2.28
CA ALA A 334 -2.17 28.27 1.02
C ALA A 334 -0.90 29.13 0.98
N TRP A 335 -0.63 29.88 2.04
CA TRP A 335 0.57 30.71 2.17
C TRP A 335 1.86 29.86 2.11
N ARG A 336 1.89 28.74 2.83
CA ARG A 336 3.05 27.83 2.89
C ARG A 336 3.34 27.18 1.54
N GLU A 337 2.30 26.73 0.84
CA GLU A 337 2.40 26.19 -0.52
C GLU A 337 2.87 27.25 -1.52
N ASN A 338 2.36 28.48 -1.41
CA ASN A 338 2.85 29.59 -2.24
C ASN A 338 4.34 29.85 -2.01
N ARG A 339 4.79 29.82 -0.75
CA ARG A 339 6.19 30.06 -0.44
C ARG A 339 7.12 28.95 -0.93
N ILE A 340 6.66 27.70 -0.96
CA ILE A 340 7.37 26.60 -1.64
C ILE A 340 7.49 26.92 -3.15
N LEU A 341 6.38 27.33 -3.79
CA LEU A 341 6.38 27.67 -5.21
C LEU A 341 7.34 28.83 -5.53
N GLU A 342 7.39 29.88 -4.73
CA GLU A 342 8.30 31.00 -4.93
C GLU A 342 9.78 30.62 -4.79
N LEU A 343 10.10 29.75 -3.83
CA LEU A 343 11.48 29.35 -3.54
C LEU A 343 12.05 28.35 -4.55
N PHE A 344 11.22 27.46 -5.09
CA PHE A 344 11.67 26.33 -5.91
C PHE A 344 11.17 26.36 -7.36
N PHE A 345 10.11 27.12 -7.63
CA PHE A 345 9.45 27.26 -8.94
C PHE A 345 9.22 28.73 -9.30
N GLY A 346 9.98 29.66 -8.70
CA GLY A 346 9.67 31.09 -8.74
C GLY A 346 9.78 31.72 -10.12
N HIS A 347 10.73 31.29 -10.95
CA HIS A 347 10.83 31.75 -12.34
C HIS A 347 9.65 31.23 -13.17
N THR A 348 9.29 29.96 -12.99
CA THR A 348 8.12 29.34 -13.64
C THR A 348 6.83 30.03 -13.21
N LEU A 349 6.65 30.29 -11.92
CA LEU A 349 5.48 30.95 -11.35
C LEU A 349 5.29 32.35 -11.95
N ARG A 350 6.37 33.16 -12.00
CA ARG A 350 6.35 34.51 -12.60
C ARG A 350 6.10 34.50 -14.11
N ALA A 351 6.53 33.47 -14.81
CA ALA A 351 6.30 33.33 -16.25
C ALA A 351 4.89 32.80 -16.58
N SER A 352 4.14 32.32 -15.58
CA SER A 352 2.81 31.73 -15.72
C SER A 352 1.70 32.69 -15.30
N GLN A 353 0.45 32.34 -15.62
CA GLN A 353 -0.75 33.05 -15.16
C GLN A 353 -1.17 32.68 -13.72
N TYR A 354 -0.34 31.93 -13.00
CA TYR A 354 -0.61 31.49 -11.63
C TYR A 354 -0.02 32.40 -10.54
N ALA A 355 0.71 33.45 -10.91
CA ALA A 355 1.15 34.45 -9.96
C ALA A 355 -0.08 35.07 -9.26
N TRP A 356 -0.03 35.18 -7.93
CA TRP A 356 -1.05 35.89 -7.17
C TRP A 356 -0.91 37.39 -7.33
N ASP A 357 -2.03 38.10 -7.19
CA ASP A 357 -2.00 39.55 -7.00
C ASP A 357 -1.56 39.89 -5.56
N GLU A 358 -0.99 41.09 -5.39
CA GLU A 358 -0.49 41.58 -4.11
C GLU A 358 -1.59 41.55 -3.03
N ARG A 359 -2.84 41.82 -3.41
CA ARG A 359 -3.98 41.85 -2.49
C ARG A 359 -4.32 40.48 -1.92
N LEU A 360 -4.22 39.41 -2.71
CA LEU A 360 -4.44 38.05 -2.21
C LEU A 360 -3.30 37.63 -1.29
N GLU A 361 -2.07 37.97 -1.64
CA GLU A 361 -0.90 37.66 -0.82
C GLU A 361 -0.96 38.36 0.54
N GLU A 362 -1.22 39.67 0.57
CA GLU A 362 -1.39 40.45 1.80
C GLU A 362 -2.48 39.87 2.70
N ARG A 363 -3.64 39.52 2.12
CA ARG A 363 -4.73 38.91 2.89
C ARG A 363 -4.34 37.56 3.48
N LEU A 364 -3.71 36.67 2.70
CA LEU A 364 -3.30 35.37 3.24
C LEU A 364 -2.18 35.52 4.28
N ASN A 365 -1.34 36.54 4.15
CA ASN A 365 -0.33 36.87 5.13
C ASN A 365 -0.94 37.37 6.46
N GLU A 366 -2.08 38.07 6.44
CA GLU A 366 -2.80 38.49 7.65
C GLU A 366 -3.35 37.30 8.45
N TYR A 367 -3.84 36.26 7.76
CA TYR A 367 -4.53 35.12 8.40
C TYR A 367 -3.71 33.83 8.43
N HIS A 368 -2.41 33.86 8.15
CA HIS A 368 -1.56 32.68 8.36
C HIS A 368 -1.09 32.59 9.81
N ASP A 369 -0.84 31.37 10.28
CA ASP A 369 -0.18 31.10 11.55
C ASP A 369 1.33 30.82 11.29
N PRO A 370 2.24 31.73 11.69
CA PRO A 370 3.67 31.54 11.55
C PRO A 370 4.21 30.38 12.39
N GLY A 371 3.57 30.09 13.53
CA GLY A 371 3.95 29.05 14.48
C GLY A 371 3.50 27.65 14.09
N PHE A 372 2.58 27.53 13.14
CA PHE A 372 2.04 26.24 12.72
C PHE A 372 3.08 25.40 11.95
N PRO A 373 3.48 24.20 12.44
CA PRO A 373 4.43 23.36 11.73
C PRO A 373 3.78 22.80 10.45
N TYR A 374 4.38 23.10 9.31
CA TYR A 374 3.85 22.67 8.02
C TYR A 374 4.72 21.60 7.35
N THR A 375 4.07 20.52 6.90
CA THR A 375 4.67 19.55 5.97
C THR A 375 3.72 19.38 4.80
N SER A 376 4.15 19.75 3.60
CA SER A 376 3.35 19.57 2.40
C SER A 376 3.13 18.07 2.14
N PRO A 377 1.88 17.62 1.93
CA PRO A 377 1.59 16.24 1.56
C PRO A 377 1.87 15.98 0.08
N VAL A 378 2.21 17.00 -0.71
CA VAL A 378 2.58 16.83 -2.11
C VAL A 378 3.81 15.93 -2.19
N SER A 379 3.69 14.87 -2.99
CA SER A 379 4.73 13.84 -3.15
C SER A 379 5.15 13.15 -1.84
N ALA A 380 4.34 13.18 -0.78
CA ALA A 380 4.67 12.53 0.50
C ALA A 380 4.80 11.00 0.43
N THR A 381 4.39 10.40 -0.69
CA THR A 381 4.56 8.98 -1.01
C THR A 381 5.99 8.63 -1.47
N VAL A 382 6.81 9.63 -1.79
CA VAL A 382 8.20 9.44 -2.21
C VAL A 382 9.05 8.96 -1.04
N ILE A 383 9.86 7.93 -1.28
CA ILE A 383 10.78 7.35 -0.31
C ILE A 383 12.01 8.25 -0.18
N THR A 384 12.17 8.88 0.98
CA THR A 384 13.29 9.81 1.27
C THR A 384 14.27 9.31 2.33
N ARG A 385 13.84 8.36 3.18
CA ARG A 385 14.68 7.82 4.26
C ARG A 385 15.73 6.83 3.79
N LEU A 386 15.47 6.17 2.66
CA LEU A 386 16.35 5.16 2.07
C LEU A 386 16.51 5.47 0.59
N THR A 387 17.74 5.39 0.12
CA THR A 387 18.04 5.38 -1.32
C THR A 387 17.60 4.06 -1.94
N GLU A 388 17.36 4.08 -3.24
CA GLU A 388 17.04 2.87 -4.00
C GLU A 388 18.10 1.77 -3.82
N ASN A 389 19.39 2.15 -3.81
CA ASN A 389 20.50 1.22 -3.60
C ASN A 389 20.48 0.58 -2.21
N GLN A 390 20.15 1.35 -1.16
CA GLN A 390 19.99 0.81 0.19
C GLN A 390 18.83 -0.19 0.25
N VAL A 391 17.68 0.15 -0.36
CA VAL A 391 16.53 -0.78 -0.42
C VAL A 391 16.92 -2.07 -1.12
N ARG A 392 17.55 -2.00 -2.30
CA ARG A 392 18.06 -3.18 -3.02
C ARG A 392 19.04 -4.00 -2.21
N GLY A 393 19.99 -3.34 -1.54
CA GLY A 393 20.96 -3.98 -0.65
C GLY A 393 20.30 -4.74 0.49
N LEU A 394 19.28 -4.14 1.14
CA LEU A 394 18.52 -4.77 2.22
C LEU A 394 17.78 -6.03 1.75
N PHE A 395 17.09 -5.98 0.61
CA PHE A 395 16.40 -7.15 0.06
C PHE A 395 17.40 -8.24 -0.38
N LEU A 396 18.50 -7.88 -1.03
CA LEU A 396 19.54 -8.83 -1.41
C LEU A 396 20.14 -9.51 -0.18
N ALA A 397 20.46 -8.75 0.87
CA ALA A 397 20.94 -9.29 2.13
C ALA A 397 19.93 -10.27 2.74
N GLY A 398 18.64 -9.92 2.76
CA GLY A 398 17.57 -10.83 3.23
C GLY A 398 17.49 -12.13 2.44
N ILE A 399 17.59 -12.06 1.11
CA ILE A 399 17.62 -13.24 0.23
C ILE A 399 18.85 -14.11 0.53
N LEU A 400 20.03 -13.51 0.67
CA LEU A 400 21.27 -14.22 0.99
C LEU A 400 21.22 -14.91 2.37
N VAL A 401 20.63 -14.25 3.37
CA VAL A 401 20.40 -14.84 4.69
C VAL A 401 19.50 -16.07 4.59
N LEU A 402 18.36 -15.97 3.87
CA LEU A 402 17.47 -17.11 3.66
C LEU A 402 18.15 -18.27 2.92
N ALA A 403 18.95 -17.96 1.89
CA ALA A 403 19.72 -18.97 1.17
C ALA A 403 20.76 -19.66 2.07
N LEU A 404 21.42 -18.90 2.95
CA LEU A 404 22.36 -19.43 3.93
C LEU A 404 21.66 -20.35 4.95
N VAL A 405 20.50 -19.92 5.47
CA VAL A 405 19.69 -20.73 6.39
C VAL A 405 19.26 -22.05 5.74
N GLU A 406 18.77 -22.02 4.50
CA GLU A 406 18.44 -23.23 3.73
C GLU A 406 19.66 -24.17 3.64
N ARG A 407 20.83 -23.64 3.24
CA ARG A 407 22.06 -24.43 3.08
C ARG A 407 22.53 -25.05 4.39
N VAL A 408 22.53 -24.29 5.48
CA VAL A 408 22.96 -24.77 6.81
C VAL A 408 22.00 -25.84 7.33
N ALA A 409 20.69 -25.63 7.20
CA ALA A 409 19.69 -26.59 7.64
C ALA A 409 19.81 -27.93 6.89
N VAL A 410 20.02 -27.89 5.57
CA VAL A 410 20.22 -29.10 4.76
C VAL A 410 21.52 -29.82 5.12
N ARG A 411 22.63 -29.09 5.32
CA ARG A 411 23.92 -29.69 5.72
C ARG A 411 23.86 -30.37 7.09
N ARG A 412 23.23 -29.73 8.08
CA ARG A 412 23.11 -30.29 9.44
C ARG A 412 22.33 -31.61 9.48
N ARG A 413 21.28 -31.74 8.67
CA ARG A 413 20.49 -32.98 8.59
C ARG A 413 21.26 -34.10 7.88
N LYS A 414 21.92 -33.78 6.75
CA LYS A 414 22.84 -34.73 6.09
C LYS A 414 23.94 -35.23 7.04
N ALA A 415 24.50 -34.36 7.88
CA ALA A 415 25.50 -34.74 8.88
C ALA A 415 24.95 -35.63 10.02
N ARG A 416 23.62 -35.63 10.23
CA ARG A 416 22.93 -36.48 11.21
C ARG A 416 22.44 -37.82 10.63
N GLY A 417 22.68 -38.08 9.34
CA GLY A 417 22.22 -39.30 8.67
C GLY A 417 20.73 -39.31 8.30
N GLU A 418 20.09 -38.14 8.29
CA GLU A 418 18.72 -37.90 7.81
C GLU A 418 18.73 -37.21 6.43
#